data_AF-A0AA39D6B7-F1
#
_entry.id   AF-A0AA39D6B7-F1
#
_cell.length_a   1.000
_cell.length_b   1.000
_cell.length_c   1.000
_cell.angle_alpha   90.00
_cell.angle_beta   90.00
_cell.angle_gamma   90.00
#
_symmetry.space_group_name_H-M   'P 1'
#
loop_
_entity.id
_entity.type
_entity.pdbx_description
1 polymer ?
#
loop_
_entity_poly.entity_id
_entity_poly.type
_entity_poly.pdbx_seq_one_letter_code
_entity_poly.pdbx_strand_id
1 'polypeptide(L)'
;MAPSCTCALPWRPPLWSHPLKQLRSSSRRINDLVFAGRPPHESSRIVSYNRKGIALTDYGPYWRNMRKLCTLGLLSNLRISSFQPLRREELDLLIKSLKEAALARTAVDLSAKISSLSANMSCRMIFGKKYMEKDIDERGFKAVIHEAMQLAAAPNIGDYIPFVAPLDLQGLARRMKAISKVFDAFFEKIIDEHIHEPKEEGQPKDLIDVMLGYMGSKENEFQ
;
A
#
# COMPACT_ATOMS: atom_id res chain seq x y z
N MET A 1 18.82 33.13 14.68
CA MET A 1 17.53 32.69 15.29
C MET A 1 16.47 32.73 14.21
N ALA A 2 15.97 31.59 13.72
CA ALA A 2 14.75 31.56 12.91
C ALA A 2 13.54 31.32 13.82
N PRO A 3 12.41 32.01 13.62
CA PRO A 3 11.18 31.75 14.34
C PRO A 3 10.57 30.43 13.85
N SER A 4 10.07 29.63 14.78
CA SER A 4 9.24 28.47 14.48
C SER A 4 7.91 28.95 13.91
N CYS A 5 7.63 28.62 12.64
CA CYS A 5 6.32 28.89 12.03
C CYS A 5 5.29 27.90 12.59
N THR A 6 4.34 28.40 13.37
CA THR A 6 3.17 27.64 13.80
C THR A 6 2.03 27.92 12.81
N CYS A 7 1.72 26.97 11.93
CA CYS A 7 0.46 27.01 11.20
C CYS A 7 -0.65 26.55 12.16
N ALA A 8 -1.30 27.49 12.83
CA ALA A 8 -2.49 27.21 13.64
C ALA A 8 -3.70 27.14 12.71
N LEU A 9 -4.33 25.97 12.61
CA LEU A 9 -5.68 25.88 12.09
C LEU A 9 -6.62 26.25 13.25
N PRO A 10 -7.59 27.18 13.09
CA PRO A 10 -8.38 27.74 14.20
C PRO A 10 -9.13 26.71 15.06
N TRP A 11 -9.30 25.49 14.54
CA TRP A 11 -10.14 24.43 15.11
C TRP A 11 -9.34 23.19 15.54
N ARG A 12 -8.01 23.21 15.39
CA ARG A 12 -7.11 22.13 15.86
C ARG A 12 -6.00 22.75 16.70
N PRO A 13 -5.66 22.16 17.88
CA PRO A 13 -4.43 22.56 18.56
C PRO A 13 -3.23 22.38 17.59
N PRO A 14 -2.27 23.30 17.57
CA PRO A 14 -1.13 23.22 16.67
C PRO A 14 -0.35 21.93 16.96
N LEU A 15 -0.37 20.99 16.01
CA LEU A 15 0.38 19.72 16.11
C LEU A 15 1.91 19.92 16.15
N TRP A 16 2.37 21.15 15.98
CA TRP A 16 3.78 21.54 15.92
C TRP A 16 4.19 22.52 17.03
N SER A 17 3.47 22.58 18.15
CA SER A 17 3.88 23.39 19.30
C SER A 17 4.74 22.62 20.30
N HIS A 18 5.94 22.21 19.91
CA HIS A 18 7.06 22.05 20.85
C HIS A 18 8.39 22.43 20.16
N PRO A 19 9.28 23.16 20.84
CA PRO A 19 10.43 23.79 20.21
C PRO A 19 11.44 22.75 19.73
N LEU A 20 11.62 22.67 18.41
CA LEU A 20 12.62 21.87 17.69
C LEU A 20 14.10 22.17 18.04
N LYS A 21 14.38 22.90 19.13
CA LYS A 21 15.75 23.28 19.54
C LYS A 21 16.31 22.48 20.71
N GLN A 22 15.55 21.61 21.36
CA GLN A 22 16.04 20.85 22.53
C GLN A 22 16.08 19.32 22.36
N LEU A 23 15.83 18.81 21.15
CA LEU A 23 15.69 17.37 20.89
C LEU A 23 16.55 16.90 19.69
N ARG A 24 17.81 17.35 19.60
CA ARG A 24 18.79 16.74 18.69
C ARG A 24 19.69 15.70 19.38
N SER A 25 19.68 15.62 20.71
CA SER A 25 20.50 14.69 21.50
C SER A 25 19.71 13.69 22.36
N SER A 26 18.45 13.98 22.72
CA SER A 26 17.57 13.05 23.43
C SER A 26 16.83 12.14 22.44
N SER A 27 17.60 11.16 21.96
CA SER A 27 17.20 9.84 21.45
C SER A 27 15.79 9.70 20.87
N ARG A 28 15.74 9.56 19.54
CA ARG A 28 14.61 9.07 18.73
C ARG A 28 13.79 7.98 19.45
N ARG A 29 14.45 7.11 20.22
CA ARG A 29 13.84 5.98 20.93
C ARG A 29 12.92 6.32 22.12
N ILE A 30 13.06 7.48 22.75
CA ILE A 30 12.35 7.77 24.03
C ILE A 30 10.89 8.19 23.79
N ASN A 31 10.58 8.78 22.63
CA ASN A 31 9.23 9.27 22.31
C ASN A 31 8.63 8.64 21.03
N ASP A 32 9.17 7.50 20.57
CA ASP A 32 8.73 6.85 19.33
C ASP A 32 7.21 6.58 19.32
N LEU A 33 6.62 6.22 20.47
CA LEU A 33 5.17 6.00 20.59
C LEU A 33 4.34 7.28 20.47
N VAL A 34 4.85 8.40 20.96
CA VAL A 34 4.17 9.71 20.90
C VAL A 34 4.06 10.19 19.45
N PHE A 35 5.06 9.87 18.62
CA PHE A 35 5.11 10.22 17.20
C PHE A 35 4.61 9.09 16.27
N ALA A 36 4.15 7.96 16.83
CA ALA A 36 3.64 6.84 16.04
C ALA A 36 2.24 7.09 15.47
N GLY A 37 1.52 8.11 15.95
CA GLY A 37 0.18 8.47 15.47
C GLY A 37 0.14 8.85 13.99
N ARG A 38 -1.02 8.67 13.35
CA ARG A 38 -1.27 9.07 11.97
C ARG A 38 -2.44 10.06 11.95
N PRO A 39 -2.25 11.30 11.46
CA PRO A 39 -3.35 12.24 11.35
C PRO A 39 -4.52 11.64 10.55
N PRO A 40 -5.78 11.79 11.01
CA PRO A 40 -6.94 11.34 10.26
C PRO A 40 -6.98 12.03 8.89
N HIS A 41 -7.20 11.23 7.83
CA HIS A 41 -7.28 11.68 6.45
C HIS A 41 -8.47 11.02 5.77
N GLU A 42 -9.37 11.80 5.17
CA GLU A 42 -10.64 11.28 4.62
C GLU A 42 -10.42 10.20 3.56
N SER A 43 -9.39 10.33 2.73
CA SER A 43 -9.11 9.30 1.71
C SER A 43 -8.70 7.96 2.32
N SER A 44 -8.00 7.98 3.48
CA SER A 44 -7.61 6.76 4.20
C SER A 44 -8.80 6.06 4.83
N ARG A 45 -9.81 6.83 5.25
CA ARG A 45 -11.07 6.31 5.75
C ARG A 45 -11.84 5.55 4.66
N ILE A 46 -11.82 6.07 3.44
CA ILE A 46 -12.52 5.46 2.30
C ILE A 46 -11.76 4.23 1.80
N VAL A 47 -10.49 4.36 1.44
CA VAL A 47 -9.74 3.28 0.74
C VAL A 47 -9.24 2.18 1.67
N SER A 48 -9.12 2.44 2.98
CA SER A 48 -8.63 1.46 3.95
C SER A 48 -9.74 0.96 4.88
N TYR A 49 -10.99 0.88 4.43
CA TYR A 49 -12.13 0.34 5.20
C TYR A 49 -12.23 0.92 6.62
N ASN A 50 -12.34 2.25 6.71
CA ASN A 50 -12.35 3.00 7.97
C ASN A 50 -11.03 2.88 8.76
N ARG A 51 -9.89 3.09 8.08
CA ARG A 51 -8.53 3.06 8.67
C ARG A 51 -8.18 1.71 9.31
N LYS A 52 -8.37 0.63 8.56
CA LYS A 52 -7.94 -0.73 8.86
C LYS A 52 -6.73 -1.18 8.02
N GLY A 53 -6.01 -0.27 7.38
CA GLY A 53 -4.74 -0.57 6.69
C GLY A 53 -3.56 -0.76 7.66
N ILE A 54 -2.35 -1.03 7.15
CA ILE A 54 -1.13 -0.98 7.98
C ILE A 54 -0.45 0.40 7.94
N ALA A 55 -0.59 1.12 6.81
CA ALA A 55 0.11 2.39 6.57
C ALA A 55 -0.55 3.61 7.22
N LEU A 56 -1.88 3.62 7.28
CA LEU A 56 -2.71 4.79 7.63
C LEU A 56 -3.51 4.62 8.93
N THR A 57 -3.36 3.48 9.60
CA THR A 57 -4.05 3.18 10.85
C THR A 57 -3.28 3.72 12.03
N ASP A 58 -4.01 4.17 13.05
CA ASP A 58 -3.44 4.63 14.30
C ASP A 58 -2.70 3.50 15.03
N TYR A 59 -1.63 3.87 15.74
CA TYR A 59 -0.87 2.91 16.53
C TYR A 59 -1.77 2.33 17.64
N GLY A 60 -1.87 1.01 17.68
CA GLY A 60 -2.72 0.30 18.63
C GLY A 60 -2.56 -1.22 18.54
N PRO A 61 -3.37 -2.00 19.29
CA PRO A 61 -3.35 -3.46 19.25
C PRO A 61 -3.52 -4.01 17.82
N TYR A 62 -4.48 -3.50 17.06
CA TYR A 62 -4.70 -3.88 15.66
C TYR A 62 -3.46 -3.67 14.79
N TRP A 63 -2.88 -2.48 14.82
CA TRP A 63 -1.69 -2.16 14.03
C TRP A 63 -0.50 -3.04 14.41
N ARG A 64 -0.29 -3.31 15.70
CA ARG A 64 0.78 -4.22 16.17
C ARG A 64 0.58 -5.65 15.67
N ASN A 65 -0.65 -6.15 15.73
CA ASN A 65 -1.01 -7.48 15.25
C ASN A 65 -0.81 -7.61 13.73
N MET A 66 -1.30 -6.62 12.96
CA MET A 66 -1.08 -6.58 11.51
C MET A 66 0.40 -6.46 11.15
N ARG A 67 1.17 -5.63 11.86
CA ARG A 67 2.61 -5.53 11.66
C ARG A 67 3.33 -6.85 11.96
N LYS A 68 2.94 -7.56 13.01
CA LYS A 68 3.48 -8.89 13.34
C LYS A 68 3.16 -9.89 12.23
N LEU A 69 1.92 -9.92 11.74
CA LEU A 69 1.51 -10.77 10.61
C LEU A 69 2.33 -10.48 9.35
N CYS A 70 2.47 -9.21 8.96
CA CYS A 70 3.26 -8.83 7.79
C CYS A 70 4.74 -9.21 7.96
N THR A 71 5.34 -8.93 9.11
CA THR A 71 6.79 -9.13 9.30
C THR A 71 7.16 -10.61 9.45
N LEU A 72 6.37 -11.38 10.19
CA LEU A 72 6.68 -12.79 10.48
C LEU A 72 6.05 -13.75 9.46
N GLY A 73 4.86 -13.42 8.96
CA GLY A 73 4.12 -14.26 8.03
C GLY A 73 4.43 -13.94 6.58
N LEU A 74 4.18 -12.70 6.14
CA LEU A 74 4.16 -12.36 4.71
C LEU A 74 5.55 -11.96 4.15
N LEU A 75 6.31 -11.21 4.92
CA LEU A 75 7.58 -10.59 4.51
C LEU A 75 8.77 -11.15 5.30
N SER A 76 8.66 -12.37 5.81
CA SER A 76 9.77 -13.04 6.47
C SER A 76 10.89 -13.39 5.48
N ASN A 77 12.12 -13.49 5.97
CA ASN A 77 13.27 -13.87 5.13
C ASN A 77 13.06 -15.19 4.40
N LEU A 78 12.41 -16.16 5.06
CA LEU A 78 12.06 -17.44 4.45
C LEU A 78 11.12 -17.24 3.24
N ARG A 79 10.06 -16.44 3.41
CA ARG A 79 9.09 -16.17 2.34
C ARG A 79 9.71 -15.37 1.20
N ILE A 80 10.44 -14.31 1.51
CA ILE A 80 11.14 -13.52 0.49
C ILE A 80 12.13 -14.38 -0.30
N SER A 81 12.83 -15.31 0.37
CA SER A 81 13.73 -16.25 -0.29
C SER A 81 12.99 -17.26 -1.16
N SER A 82 11.81 -17.73 -0.74
CA SER A 82 10.98 -18.64 -1.56
C SER A 82 10.55 -18.03 -2.90
N PHE A 83 10.43 -16.70 -2.99
CA PHE A 83 10.14 -15.98 -4.24
C PHE A 83 11.38 -15.71 -5.12
N GLN A 84 12.57 -16.18 -4.74
CA GLN A 84 13.79 -15.99 -5.53
C GLN A 84 13.66 -16.54 -6.97
N PRO A 85 13.13 -17.75 -7.22
CA PRO A 85 13.00 -18.27 -8.59
C PRO A 85 12.12 -17.38 -9.47
N LEU A 86 10.99 -16.91 -8.91
CA LEU A 86 10.06 -16.00 -9.55
C LEU A 86 10.72 -14.66 -9.91
N ARG A 87 11.47 -14.05 -8.98
CA ARG A 87 12.20 -12.82 -9.27
C ARG A 87 13.27 -13.00 -10.35
N ARG A 88 13.96 -14.14 -10.34
CA ARG A 88 14.96 -14.47 -11.37
C ARG A 88 14.31 -14.59 -12.75
N GLU A 89 13.18 -15.28 -12.84
CA GLU A 89 12.42 -15.43 -14.09
C GLU A 89 12.02 -14.06 -14.69
N GLU A 90 11.45 -13.17 -13.87
CA GLU A 90 11.07 -11.82 -14.32
C GLU A 90 12.28 -10.98 -14.76
N LEU A 91 13.40 -11.08 -14.04
CA LEU A 91 14.65 -10.41 -14.41
C LEU A 91 15.20 -10.94 -15.74
N ASP A 92 15.16 -12.25 -15.95
CA ASP A 92 15.64 -12.87 -17.17
C ASP A 92 14.82 -12.41 -18.38
N LEU A 93 13.49 -12.25 -18.23
CA LEU A 93 12.62 -11.68 -19.26
C LEU A 93 13.00 -10.23 -19.60
N LEU A 94 13.27 -9.40 -18.60
CA LEU A 94 13.73 -8.02 -18.83
C LEU A 94 15.06 -8.01 -19.57
N ILE A 95 16.03 -8.82 -19.13
CA ILE A 95 17.36 -8.90 -19.75
C ILE A 95 17.26 -9.35 -21.21
N LYS A 96 16.43 -10.36 -21.50
CA LYS A 96 16.18 -10.81 -22.88
C LYS A 96 15.61 -9.68 -23.74
N SER A 97 14.57 -8.99 -23.25
CA SER A 97 13.97 -7.86 -23.96
C SER A 97 14.97 -6.71 -24.22
N LEU A 98 15.87 -6.43 -23.26
CA LEU A 98 16.92 -5.42 -23.44
C LEU A 98 17.98 -5.86 -24.45
N LYS A 99 18.35 -7.15 -24.46
CA LYS A 99 19.28 -7.70 -25.46
C LYS A 99 18.71 -7.60 -26.88
N GLU A 100 17.44 -7.94 -27.06
CA GLU A 100 16.75 -7.82 -28.35
C GLU A 100 16.71 -6.37 -28.84
N ALA A 101 16.36 -5.42 -27.96
CA ALA A 101 16.36 -4.01 -28.31
C ALA A 101 17.77 -3.48 -28.65
N ALA A 102 18.81 -3.95 -27.95
CA ALA A 102 20.20 -3.61 -28.25
C ALA A 102 20.65 -4.15 -29.61
N LEU A 103 20.28 -5.41 -29.94
CA LEU A 103 20.54 -6.00 -31.27
C LEU A 103 19.83 -5.22 -32.38
N ALA A 104 18.59 -4.79 -32.13
CA ALA A 104 17.82 -3.95 -33.03
C ALA A 104 18.24 -2.46 -33.00
N ARG A 105 19.25 -2.09 -32.18
CA ARG A 105 19.71 -0.71 -31.96
C ARG A 105 18.57 0.27 -31.66
N THR A 106 17.54 -0.19 -30.96
CA THR A 106 16.33 0.58 -30.67
C THR A 106 16.46 1.26 -29.32
N ALA A 107 16.07 2.54 -29.24
CA ALA A 107 16.02 3.26 -27.98
C ALA A 107 14.93 2.68 -27.07
N VAL A 108 15.22 2.57 -25.77
CA VAL A 108 14.33 1.96 -24.79
C VAL A 108 14.10 2.89 -23.61
N ASP A 109 12.84 3.05 -23.22
CA ASP A 109 12.49 3.64 -21.92
C ASP A 109 12.73 2.63 -20.80
N LEU A 110 13.88 2.77 -20.13
CA LEU A 110 14.27 1.90 -19.02
C LEU A 110 13.38 2.11 -17.79
N SER A 111 12.92 3.33 -17.54
CA SER A 111 12.03 3.67 -16.42
C SER A 111 10.69 2.94 -16.56
N ALA A 112 10.11 2.93 -17.76
CA ALA A 112 8.91 2.16 -18.04
C ALA A 112 9.13 0.65 -17.88
N LYS A 113 10.24 0.10 -18.38
CA LYS A 113 10.55 -1.33 -18.25
C LYS A 113 10.76 -1.76 -16.80
N ILE A 114 11.51 -1.00 -16.00
CA ILE A 114 11.73 -1.29 -14.58
C ILE A 114 10.40 -1.16 -13.79
N SER A 115 9.58 -0.15 -14.10
CA SER A 115 8.28 0.01 -13.46
C SER A 115 7.36 -1.19 -13.73
N SER A 116 7.33 -1.66 -14.99
CA SER A 116 6.57 -2.86 -15.37
C SER A 116 7.11 -4.12 -14.69
N LEU A 117 8.44 -4.27 -14.63
CA LEU A 117 9.09 -5.38 -13.91
C LEU A 117 8.65 -5.41 -12.45
N SER A 118 8.74 -4.28 -11.75
CA SER A 118 8.36 -4.18 -10.34
C SER A 118 6.88 -4.51 -10.15
N ALA A 119 6.00 -3.98 -11.00
CA ALA A 119 4.56 -4.26 -10.92
C ALA A 119 4.25 -5.76 -11.14
N ASN A 120 4.87 -6.38 -12.16
CA ASN A 120 4.68 -7.79 -12.47
C ASN A 120 5.20 -8.70 -11.35
N MET A 121 6.40 -8.40 -10.81
CA MET A 121 6.93 -9.12 -9.65
C MET A 121 6.00 -9.01 -8.45
N SER A 122 5.54 -7.81 -8.10
CA SER A 122 4.61 -7.59 -7.00
C SER A 122 3.30 -8.35 -7.21
N CYS A 123 2.70 -8.29 -8.40
CA CYS A 123 1.47 -9.01 -8.70
C CYS A 123 1.64 -10.52 -8.53
N ARG A 124 2.69 -11.11 -9.13
CA ARG A 124 2.92 -12.55 -9.01
C ARG A 124 3.23 -12.99 -7.58
N MET A 125 3.98 -12.19 -6.82
CA MET A 125 4.31 -12.50 -5.42
C MET A 125 3.08 -12.38 -4.50
N ILE A 126 2.24 -11.37 -4.73
CA ILE A 126 1.08 -11.11 -3.87
C ILE A 126 -0.09 -12.02 -4.26
N PHE A 127 -0.46 -12.03 -5.53
CA PHE A 127 -1.70 -12.62 -6.07
C PHE A 127 -1.48 -13.90 -6.89
N GLY A 128 -0.24 -14.42 -6.94
CA GLY A 128 0.09 -15.65 -7.66
C GLY A 128 0.25 -15.52 -9.18
N LYS A 129 -0.30 -14.48 -9.81
CA LYS A 129 -0.26 -14.29 -11.28
C LYS A 129 -0.01 -12.84 -11.71
N LYS A 130 0.30 -12.66 -13.00
CA LYS A 130 0.38 -11.34 -13.64
C LYS A 130 -1.03 -10.87 -13.95
N TYR A 131 -1.28 -9.60 -13.73
CA TYR A 131 -2.51 -8.94 -14.18
C TYR A 131 -2.14 -7.97 -15.29
N MET A 132 -2.85 -8.09 -16.40
CA MET A 132 -2.80 -7.18 -17.53
C MET A 132 -3.48 -5.87 -17.16
N GLU A 133 -3.21 -4.80 -17.91
CA GLU A 133 -3.81 -3.50 -17.64
C GLU A 133 -5.34 -3.59 -17.52
N LYS A 134 -5.99 -4.38 -18.39
CA LYS A 134 -7.44 -4.54 -18.44
C LYS A 134 -8.05 -5.39 -17.33
N ASP A 135 -7.25 -6.02 -16.47
CA ASP A 135 -7.77 -6.98 -15.49
C ASP A 135 -8.38 -6.32 -14.25
N ILE A 136 -8.04 -5.05 -13.99
CA ILE A 136 -8.62 -4.28 -12.88
C ILE A 136 -9.85 -3.47 -13.30
N ASP A 137 -9.76 -2.80 -14.46
CA ASP A 137 -10.68 -1.79 -14.95
C ASP A 137 -10.24 -1.35 -16.35
N GLU A 138 -11.13 -0.72 -17.12
CA GLU A 138 -10.83 -0.20 -18.47
C GLU A 138 -9.69 0.81 -18.49
N ARG A 139 -9.49 1.51 -17.36
CA ARG A 139 -8.42 2.51 -17.18
C ARG A 139 -7.01 1.91 -17.12
N GLY A 140 -6.87 0.64 -16.77
CA GLY A 140 -5.56 0.02 -16.59
C GLY A 140 -5.08 -0.10 -15.14
N PHE A 141 -4.48 -1.25 -14.77
CA PHE A 141 -3.87 -1.49 -13.44
C PHE A 141 -2.97 -0.34 -12.97
N LYS A 142 -2.02 0.08 -13.82
CA LYS A 142 -1.07 1.14 -13.49
C LYS A 142 -1.77 2.49 -13.27
N ALA A 143 -2.78 2.82 -14.09
CA ALA A 143 -3.49 4.08 -13.98
C ALA A 143 -4.33 4.15 -12.69
N VAL A 144 -5.04 3.06 -12.36
CA VAL A 144 -5.84 2.97 -11.12
C VAL A 144 -4.95 3.11 -9.89
N ILE A 145 -3.82 2.40 -9.83
CA ILE A 145 -2.86 2.51 -8.72
C ILE A 145 -2.27 3.92 -8.64
N HIS A 146 -1.90 4.52 -9.78
CA HIS A 146 -1.35 5.86 -9.80
C HIS A 146 -2.36 6.92 -9.32
N GLU A 147 -3.62 6.82 -9.78
CA GLU A 147 -4.70 7.70 -9.33
C GLU A 147 -4.94 7.53 -7.82
N ALA A 148 -4.97 6.30 -7.31
CA ALA A 148 -5.10 6.02 -5.89
C ALA A 148 -3.99 6.68 -5.07
N MET A 149 -2.73 6.57 -5.51
CA MET A 149 -1.58 7.20 -4.85
C MET A 149 -1.67 8.73 -4.88
N GLN A 150 -2.06 9.31 -6.01
CA GLN A 150 -2.25 10.75 -6.13
C GLN A 150 -3.35 11.26 -5.19
N LEU A 151 -4.52 10.61 -5.19
CA LEU A 151 -5.64 10.98 -4.31
C LEU A 151 -5.31 10.75 -2.83
N ALA A 152 -4.48 9.75 -2.50
CA ALA A 152 -4.02 9.51 -1.15
C ALA A 152 -3.04 10.56 -0.64
N ALA A 153 -2.23 11.15 -1.53
CA ALA A 153 -1.25 12.18 -1.21
C ALA A 153 -1.78 13.61 -1.33
N ALA A 154 -2.91 13.82 -2.00
CA ALA A 154 -3.49 15.13 -2.24
C ALA A 154 -4.05 15.76 -0.94
N PRO A 155 -3.71 17.02 -0.62
CA PRO A 155 -4.28 17.71 0.53
C PRO A 155 -5.78 17.98 0.31
N ASN A 156 -6.61 17.51 1.25
CA ASN A 156 -8.05 17.72 1.25
C ASN A 156 -8.43 18.84 2.23
N ILE A 157 -9.08 19.89 1.75
CA ILE A 157 -9.57 21.02 2.56
C ILE A 157 -10.52 20.54 3.67
N GLY A 158 -11.32 19.49 3.39
CA GLY A 158 -12.22 18.89 4.37
C GLY A 158 -11.51 18.30 5.60
N ASP A 159 -10.24 17.89 5.48
CA ASP A 159 -9.46 17.38 6.62
C ASP A 159 -8.99 18.50 7.56
N TYR A 160 -8.91 19.73 7.04
CA TYR A 160 -8.48 20.92 7.78
C TYR A 160 -9.67 21.75 8.29
N ILE A 161 -10.78 21.77 7.54
CA ILE A 161 -11.98 22.54 7.85
C ILE A 161 -13.19 21.59 7.85
N PRO A 162 -13.59 21.06 9.02
CA PRO A 162 -14.64 20.04 9.11
C PRO A 162 -16.00 20.47 8.55
N PHE A 163 -16.34 21.76 8.64
CA PHE A 163 -17.63 22.29 8.19
C PHE A 163 -17.84 22.18 6.67
N VAL A 164 -16.76 22.19 5.88
CA VAL A 164 -16.84 22.05 4.42
C VAL A 164 -16.58 20.62 3.94
N ALA A 165 -16.21 19.70 4.85
CA ALA A 165 -15.93 18.31 4.51
C ALA A 165 -17.11 17.60 3.82
N PRO A 166 -18.39 17.79 4.22
CA PRO A 166 -19.52 17.14 3.54
C PRO A 166 -19.72 17.59 2.09
N LEU A 167 -19.21 18.77 1.72
CA LEU A 167 -19.39 19.33 0.37
C LEU A 167 -18.43 18.70 -0.65
N ASP A 168 -17.32 18.09 -0.21
CA ASP A 168 -16.29 17.53 -1.08
C ASP A 168 -15.91 18.48 -2.22
N LEU A 169 -15.57 19.73 -1.89
CA LEU A 169 -15.36 20.82 -2.86
C LEU A 169 -14.28 20.51 -3.93
N GLN A 170 -13.30 19.66 -3.59
CA GLN A 170 -12.25 19.22 -4.50
C GLN A 170 -12.59 17.91 -5.24
N GLY A 171 -13.72 17.27 -4.91
CA GLY A 171 -14.15 15.99 -5.46
C GLY A 171 -13.25 14.79 -5.10
N LEU A 172 -12.31 14.96 -4.16
CA LEU A 172 -11.31 13.95 -3.81
C LEU A 172 -11.97 12.74 -3.17
N ALA A 173 -12.94 12.96 -2.28
CA ALA A 173 -13.63 11.86 -1.60
C ALA A 173 -14.48 11.05 -2.60
N ARG A 174 -15.18 11.71 -3.53
CA ARG A 174 -15.95 11.05 -4.59
C ARG A 174 -15.05 10.21 -5.51
N ARG A 175 -13.93 10.77 -5.95
CA ARG A 175 -12.96 10.03 -6.80
C ARG A 175 -12.35 8.85 -6.05
N MET A 176 -11.99 9.03 -4.78
CA MET A 176 -11.46 7.94 -3.96
C MET A 176 -12.50 6.83 -3.75
N LYS A 177 -13.78 7.16 -3.59
CA LYS A 177 -14.86 6.15 -3.52
C LYS A 177 -14.98 5.34 -4.81
N ALA A 178 -14.86 6.00 -5.97
CA ALA A 178 -14.87 5.30 -7.26
C ALA A 178 -13.68 4.33 -7.39
N ILE A 179 -12.48 4.76 -6.99
CA ILE A 179 -11.29 3.91 -6.94
C ILE A 179 -11.45 2.76 -5.93
N SER A 180 -12.02 3.02 -4.75
CA SER A 180 -12.27 1.99 -3.74
C SER A 180 -13.14 0.86 -4.30
N LYS A 181 -14.23 1.18 -5.01
CA LYS A 181 -15.10 0.17 -5.64
C LYS A 181 -14.36 -0.70 -6.66
N VAL A 182 -13.44 -0.10 -7.41
CA VAL A 182 -12.61 -0.83 -8.38
C VAL A 182 -11.65 -1.78 -7.66
N PHE A 183 -11.01 -1.33 -6.58
CA PHE A 183 -10.20 -2.23 -5.75
C PHE A 183 -11.02 -3.32 -5.07
N ASP A 184 -12.20 -3.00 -4.56
CA ASP A 184 -13.09 -3.96 -3.91
C ASP A 184 -13.43 -5.10 -4.87
N ALA A 185 -13.95 -4.79 -6.07
CA ALA A 185 -14.29 -5.79 -7.08
C ALA A 185 -13.06 -6.60 -7.53
N PHE A 186 -11.91 -5.95 -7.67
CA PHE A 186 -10.67 -6.61 -8.05
C PHE A 186 -10.18 -7.58 -6.97
N PHE A 187 -10.12 -7.15 -5.71
CA PHE A 187 -9.67 -8.00 -4.61
C PHE A 187 -10.66 -9.12 -4.30
N GLU A 188 -11.96 -8.87 -4.40
CA GLU A 188 -13.00 -9.90 -4.25
C GLU A 188 -12.80 -11.01 -5.27
N LYS A 189 -12.63 -10.67 -6.56
CA LYS A 189 -12.31 -11.64 -7.61
C LYS A 189 -11.05 -12.46 -7.28
N ILE A 190 -9.98 -11.81 -6.83
CA ILE A 190 -8.73 -12.50 -6.49
C ILE A 190 -8.93 -13.45 -5.31
N ILE A 191 -9.60 -12.99 -4.26
CA ILE A 191 -9.86 -13.79 -3.06
C ILE A 191 -10.72 -15.00 -3.44
N ASP A 192 -11.77 -14.82 -4.23
CA ASP A 192 -12.64 -15.89 -4.70
C ASP A 192 -11.86 -16.92 -5.51
N GLU A 193 -10.99 -16.50 -6.42
CA GLU A 193 -10.12 -17.42 -7.18
C GLU A 193 -9.27 -18.29 -6.23
N HIS A 194 -8.66 -17.71 -5.18
CA HIS A 194 -7.83 -18.48 -4.24
C HIS A 194 -8.64 -19.39 -3.32
N ILE A 195 -9.91 -19.04 -3.03
CA ILE A 195 -10.81 -19.88 -2.22
C ILE A 195 -11.31 -21.07 -3.04
N HIS A 196 -11.67 -20.87 -4.30
CA HIS A 196 -12.24 -21.91 -5.16
C HIS A 196 -11.17 -22.79 -5.83
N GLU A 197 -9.96 -22.27 -6.04
CA GLU A 197 -8.81 -23.00 -6.59
C GLU A 197 -7.67 -23.05 -5.56
N PRO A 198 -7.86 -23.71 -4.40
CA PRO A 198 -6.84 -23.76 -3.37
C PRO A 198 -5.62 -24.54 -3.86
N LYS A 199 -4.43 -24.00 -3.59
CA LYS A 199 -3.18 -24.67 -3.95
C LYS A 199 -2.97 -25.94 -3.14
N GLU A 200 -2.59 -27.00 -3.84
CA GLU A 200 -2.26 -28.30 -3.25
C GLU A 200 -0.99 -28.24 -2.37
N GLU A 201 -0.81 -29.25 -1.53
CA GLU A 201 0.41 -29.39 -0.73
C GLU A 201 1.65 -29.50 -1.64
N GLY A 202 2.66 -28.68 -1.35
CA GLY A 202 3.88 -28.59 -2.14
C GLY A 202 3.85 -27.56 -3.27
N GLN A 203 2.68 -27.01 -3.62
CA GLN A 203 2.62 -25.91 -4.60
C GLN A 203 3.12 -24.58 -4.01
N PRO A 204 3.77 -23.72 -4.82
CA PRO A 204 4.25 -22.42 -4.36
C PRO A 204 3.11 -21.48 -3.94
N LYS A 205 3.01 -21.23 -2.63
CA LYS A 205 2.03 -20.29 -2.07
C LYS A 205 2.45 -18.83 -2.29
N ASP A 206 1.51 -17.98 -2.69
CA ASP A 206 1.65 -16.53 -2.72
C ASP A 206 1.24 -15.90 -1.38
N LEU A 207 1.14 -14.57 -1.30
CA LEU A 207 0.81 -13.91 -0.05
C LEU A 207 -0.67 -14.04 0.30
N ILE A 208 -1.58 -14.09 -0.68
CA ILE A 208 -3.02 -14.27 -0.42
C ILE A 208 -3.26 -15.66 0.15
N ASP A 209 -2.64 -16.71 -0.40
CA ASP A 209 -2.72 -18.07 0.15
C ASP A 209 -2.32 -18.13 1.63
N VAL A 210 -1.25 -17.40 1.98
CA VAL A 210 -0.76 -17.35 3.36
C VAL A 210 -1.74 -16.58 4.25
N MET A 211 -2.29 -15.47 3.77
CA MET A 211 -3.31 -14.70 4.50
C MET A 211 -4.57 -15.53 4.74
N LEU A 212 -5.07 -16.26 3.73
CA LEU A 212 -6.22 -17.15 3.85
C LEU A 212 -5.93 -18.30 4.84
N GLY A 213 -4.74 -18.90 4.79
CA GLY A 213 -4.33 -19.93 5.76
C GLY A 213 -4.28 -19.41 7.21
N TYR A 214 -3.88 -18.15 7.40
CA TYR A 214 -3.98 -17.51 8.72
C TYR A 214 -5.42 -17.24 9.11
N MET A 215 -6.29 -16.80 8.19
CA MET A 215 -7.70 -16.53 8.51
C MET A 215 -8.45 -17.81 8.88
N GLY A 216 -8.25 -18.91 8.14
CA GLY A 216 -8.86 -20.21 8.44
C GLY A 216 -8.35 -20.86 9.73
N SER A 217 -7.15 -20.50 10.20
CA SER A 217 -6.63 -20.94 11.51
C SER A 217 -7.00 -20.02 12.67
N LYS A 218 -7.48 -18.80 12.40
CA LYS A 218 -7.69 -17.71 13.38
C LYS A 218 -9.15 -17.38 13.69
N GLU A 219 -10.08 -18.33 13.56
CA GLU A 219 -11.28 -18.29 14.41
C GLU A 219 -10.91 -18.22 15.93
N ASN A 220 -9.64 -18.42 16.33
CA ASN A 220 -9.21 -18.48 17.73
C ASN A 220 -8.22 -17.41 18.27
N GLU A 221 -7.68 -16.42 17.54
CA GLU A 221 -6.59 -15.58 18.15
C GLU A 221 -6.52 -14.07 17.83
N PHE A 222 -7.44 -13.45 17.09
CA PHE A 222 -7.33 -12.01 16.73
C PHE A 222 -8.59 -11.20 17.05
N GLN A 223 -9.15 -11.43 18.24
CA GLN A 223 -10.12 -10.55 18.88
C GLN A 223 -9.41 -9.59 19.85
#